data_AF-A0A938SDS5-F1
#
_entry.id   AF-A0A938SDS5-F1
#
_cell.length_a   1.000
_cell.length_b   1.000
_cell.length_c   1.000
_cell.angle_alpha   90.00
_cell.angle_beta   90.00
_cell.angle_gamma   90.00
#
_symmetry.space_group_name_H-M   'P 1'
#
loop_
_entity.id
_entity.type
_entity.pdbx_description
1 polymer ?
#
loop_
_entity_poly.entity_id
_entity_poly.type
_entity_poly.pdbx_seq_one_letter_code
_entity_poly.pdbx_strand_id
1 'polypeptide(L)'
;MMKIEVTVGPKQADFVGDAHLALQAAVDYVTKLGGGTVRVLPGTYQMGNSLFLRDKLRLVGSGEDTILRKCPSAVTKLVDDTDWYDATVHVADPSVFRVGGGLLLRGKSPFYEKRMQYVKLTVVAIEGNVIHVDREVREDFWPEAGAEAATLFPVVTGNYVNDIVVENLTIDGNRAQNDHLDGNYGGNIFIQDCDRVVIRNVTTRDGHGDGVSWQVCDDVTVDNCRSLNNADLGLHPGSGSQRPIVTNNRIIGCGTGLYFCWGVKHGRAEGNVIEDSGKYGITIGHRDTDNLVRNNQVRRSGINGIQFRDHSVHRRNPHRNVFEGNLIEDSGVKGDCVAIEMLGTA
;
A
#
# COMPACT_ATOMS: atom_id res chain seq x y z
N MET A 1 1.78 -18.19 26.21
CA MET A 1 0.97 -17.14 26.89
C MET A 1 -0.27 -16.92 26.04
N MET A 2 -1.48 -17.01 26.62
CA MET A 2 -2.72 -16.66 25.92
C MET A 2 -2.72 -15.14 25.65
N LYS A 3 -3.06 -14.73 24.43
CA LYS A 3 -3.31 -13.33 24.08
C LYS A 3 -4.82 -13.09 23.98
N ILE A 4 -5.25 -11.85 24.19
CA ILE A 4 -6.64 -11.44 23.98
C ILE A 4 -7.05 -11.70 22.52
N GLU A 5 -8.27 -12.19 22.31
CA GLU A 5 -8.93 -12.24 21.01
C GLU A 5 -10.30 -11.56 21.15
N VAL A 6 -10.61 -10.66 20.21
CA VAL A 6 -11.93 -10.02 20.10
C VAL A 6 -12.46 -10.15 18.68
N THR A 7 -13.77 -10.11 18.54
CA THR A 7 -14.48 -10.15 17.26
C THR A 7 -14.99 -8.77 16.88
N VAL A 8 -14.96 -8.46 15.59
CA VAL A 8 -15.62 -7.29 15.00
C VAL A 8 -16.48 -7.73 13.83
N GLY A 9 -17.71 -7.24 13.77
CA GLY A 9 -18.68 -7.71 12.79
C GLY A 9 -19.92 -6.83 12.68
N PRO A 10 -20.69 -6.95 11.58
CA PRO A 10 -21.91 -6.16 11.38
C PRO A 10 -22.99 -6.46 12.43
N LYS A 11 -22.92 -7.62 13.09
CA LYS A 11 -23.83 -8.07 14.16
C LYS A 11 -23.14 -9.15 15.00
N GLN A 12 -23.62 -9.33 16.24
CA GLN A 12 -23.22 -10.45 17.12
C GLN A 12 -21.69 -10.61 17.28
N ALA A 13 -21.00 -9.50 17.50
CA ALA A 13 -19.56 -9.42 17.73
C ALA A 13 -19.27 -8.61 19.00
N ASP A 14 -18.06 -8.72 19.54
CA ASP A 14 -17.62 -7.91 20.69
C ASP A 14 -17.64 -6.41 20.33
N PHE A 15 -17.24 -6.09 19.09
CA PHE A 15 -17.37 -4.78 18.47
C PHE A 15 -18.35 -4.87 17.29
N VAL A 16 -19.53 -4.25 17.43
CA VAL A 16 -20.56 -4.29 16.39
C VAL A 16 -20.45 -3.06 15.48
N GLY A 17 -20.26 -3.30 14.19
CA GLY A 17 -20.25 -2.29 13.15
C GLY A 17 -19.65 -2.82 11.84
N ASP A 18 -19.99 -2.14 10.74
CA ASP A 18 -19.58 -2.46 9.36
C ASP A 18 -18.76 -1.32 8.73
N ALA A 19 -18.02 -0.59 9.56
CA ALA A 19 -17.19 0.54 9.13
C ALA A 19 -15.85 0.57 9.85
N HIS A 20 -14.91 1.35 9.30
CA HIS A 20 -13.55 1.51 9.83
C HIS A 20 -13.50 1.86 11.32
N LEU A 21 -14.47 2.60 11.84
CA LEU A 21 -14.54 2.97 13.26
C LEU A 21 -14.62 1.75 14.19
N ALA A 22 -15.47 0.77 13.87
CA ALA A 22 -15.60 -0.44 14.68
C ALA A 22 -14.34 -1.31 14.59
N LEU A 23 -13.74 -1.39 13.39
CA LEU A 23 -12.49 -2.10 13.16
C LEU A 23 -11.34 -1.48 13.98
N GLN A 24 -11.20 -0.16 13.92
CA GLN A 24 -10.14 0.54 14.64
C GLN A 24 -10.34 0.44 16.15
N ALA A 25 -11.59 0.54 16.64
CA ALA A 25 -11.89 0.36 18.06
C ALA A 25 -11.45 -1.01 18.58
N ALA A 26 -11.70 -2.08 17.82
CA ALA A 26 -11.24 -3.43 18.17
C ALA A 26 -9.70 -3.53 18.18
N VAL A 27 -9.03 -2.94 17.18
CA VAL A 27 -7.56 -2.90 17.10
C VAL A 27 -6.96 -2.15 18.28
N ASP A 28 -7.47 -0.96 18.60
CA ASP A 28 -6.95 -0.13 19.68
C ASP A 28 -7.20 -0.79 21.05
N TYR A 29 -8.34 -1.49 21.22
CA TYR A 29 -8.63 -2.26 22.43
C TYR A 29 -7.60 -3.36 22.69
N VAL A 30 -7.31 -4.22 21.70
CA VAL A 30 -6.31 -5.30 21.89
C VAL A 30 -4.90 -4.74 22.06
N THR A 31 -4.60 -3.63 21.40
CA THR A 31 -3.30 -2.95 21.49
C THR A 31 -3.05 -2.42 22.90
N LYS A 32 -4.07 -1.82 23.53
CA LYS A 32 -4.00 -1.35 24.93
C LYS A 32 -3.66 -2.48 25.92
N LEU A 33 -3.98 -3.72 25.57
CA LEU A 33 -3.66 -4.91 26.37
C LEU A 33 -2.32 -5.57 26.00
N GLY A 34 -1.49 -4.90 25.19
CA GLY A 34 -0.16 -5.36 24.79
C GLY A 34 -0.12 -6.18 23.49
N GLY A 35 -1.22 -6.16 22.72
CA GLY A 35 -1.37 -6.88 21.46
C GLY A 35 -2.26 -8.11 21.58
N GLY A 36 -2.76 -8.59 20.44
CA GLY A 36 -3.75 -9.66 20.40
C GLY A 36 -4.33 -9.88 19.01
N THR A 37 -5.41 -10.66 18.96
CA THR A 37 -6.11 -10.99 17.72
C THR A 37 -7.39 -10.16 17.59
N VAL A 38 -7.58 -9.55 16.43
CA VAL A 38 -8.88 -9.02 16.00
C VAL A 38 -9.39 -9.93 14.89
N ARG A 39 -10.49 -10.62 15.17
CA ARG A 39 -11.19 -11.47 14.21
C ARG A 39 -12.31 -10.68 13.54
N VAL A 40 -12.14 -10.39 12.26
CA VAL A 40 -13.12 -9.68 11.44
C VAL A 40 -14.08 -10.72 10.84
N LEU A 41 -15.32 -10.68 11.28
CA LEU A 41 -16.37 -11.60 10.84
C LEU A 41 -16.75 -11.31 9.37
N PRO A 42 -17.47 -12.22 8.69
CA PRO A 42 -18.01 -11.99 7.35
C PRO A 42 -18.80 -10.68 7.26
N GLY A 43 -18.56 -9.92 6.20
CA GLY A 43 -19.18 -8.62 5.97
C GLY A 43 -18.36 -7.74 5.02
N THR A 44 -19.02 -6.70 4.49
CA THR A 44 -18.34 -5.62 3.78
C THR A 44 -18.25 -4.41 4.70
N TYR A 45 -17.03 -3.95 4.96
CA TYR A 45 -16.74 -2.86 5.87
C TYR A 45 -16.39 -1.60 5.08
N GLN A 46 -17.11 -0.51 5.34
CA GLN A 46 -16.91 0.79 4.69
C GLN A 46 -15.70 1.52 5.29
N MET A 47 -14.69 1.73 4.45
CA MET A 47 -13.40 2.29 4.86
C MET A 47 -13.37 3.80 4.60
N GLY A 48 -13.76 4.56 5.63
CA GLY A 48 -13.72 6.03 5.66
C GLY A 48 -12.41 6.67 6.08
N ASN A 49 -11.51 5.84 6.60
CA ASN A 49 -10.13 6.12 6.91
C ASN A 49 -9.37 4.79 6.78
N SER A 50 -8.05 4.82 6.89
CA SER A 50 -7.24 3.61 7.02
C SER A 50 -7.62 2.82 8.28
N LEU A 51 -7.51 1.50 8.21
CA LEU A 51 -7.28 0.69 9.40
C LEU A 51 -5.80 0.82 9.79
N PHE A 52 -5.52 1.46 10.91
CA PHE A 52 -4.17 1.66 11.43
C PHE A 52 -3.75 0.44 12.25
N LEU A 53 -2.81 -0.32 11.69
CA LEU A 53 -2.15 -1.44 12.33
C LEU A 53 -1.33 -0.97 13.54
N ARG A 54 -1.17 -1.86 14.51
CA ARG A 54 -0.50 -1.62 15.79
C ARG A 54 0.49 -2.74 16.09
N ASP A 55 1.44 -2.51 16.98
CA ASP A 55 2.39 -3.52 17.40
C ASP A 55 1.70 -4.80 17.89
N LYS A 56 2.28 -5.96 17.55
CA LYS A 56 1.85 -7.28 18.05
C LYS A 56 0.40 -7.63 17.71
N LEU A 57 -0.15 -7.02 16.66
CA LEU A 57 -1.51 -7.24 16.17
C LEU A 57 -1.58 -8.44 15.22
N ARG A 58 -2.60 -9.27 15.41
CA ARG A 58 -3.04 -10.25 14.41
C ARG A 58 -4.45 -9.91 13.94
N LEU A 59 -4.60 -9.47 12.70
CA LEU A 59 -5.86 -9.18 12.04
C LEU A 59 -6.26 -10.35 11.16
N VAL A 60 -7.39 -11.00 11.46
CA VAL A 60 -7.82 -12.24 10.78
C VAL A 60 -9.24 -12.07 10.26
N GLY A 61 -9.44 -12.18 8.96
CA GLY A 61 -10.78 -12.21 8.37
C GLY A 61 -11.31 -13.62 8.11
N SER A 62 -12.32 -13.69 7.24
CA SER A 62 -12.98 -14.91 6.77
C SER A 62 -12.80 -15.15 5.27
N GLY A 63 -11.63 -14.81 4.73
CA GLY A 63 -11.29 -14.97 3.31
C GLY A 63 -11.98 -13.94 2.43
N GLU A 64 -12.64 -14.41 1.36
CA GLU A 64 -13.40 -13.55 0.45
C GLU A 64 -14.69 -12.99 1.08
N ASP A 65 -15.16 -13.58 2.17
CA ASP A 65 -16.37 -13.13 2.88
C ASP A 65 -16.14 -11.92 3.78
N THR A 66 -14.88 -11.56 4.05
CA THR A 66 -14.49 -10.33 4.77
C THR A 66 -13.89 -9.34 3.79
N ILE A 67 -14.60 -8.23 3.52
CA ILE A 67 -14.20 -7.24 2.52
C ILE A 67 -14.02 -5.87 3.19
N LEU A 68 -12.81 -5.31 3.17
CA LEU A 68 -12.55 -3.93 3.52
C LEU A 68 -12.62 -3.08 2.25
N ARG A 69 -13.70 -2.30 2.08
CA ARG A 69 -13.96 -1.56 0.84
C ARG A 69 -13.73 -0.06 1.01
N LYS A 70 -12.85 0.52 0.19
CA LYS A 70 -12.59 1.96 0.15
C LYS A 70 -13.85 2.76 -0.23
N CYS A 71 -14.28 3.68 0.63
CA CYS A 71 -15.34 4.63 0.28
C CYS A 71 -14.89 5.53 -0.90
N PRO A 72 -15.80 6.02 -1.76
CA PRO A 72 -15.47 6.95 -2.84
C PRO A 72 -14.63 8.14 -2.35
N SER A 73 -13.65 8.56 -3.14
CA SER A 73 -12.86 9.76 -2.81
C SER A 73 -13.53 11.02 -3.32
N ALA A 74 -13.28 12.13 -2.65
CA ALA A 74 -13.59 13.48 -3.09
C ALA A 74 -12.40 14.38 -2.79
N VAL A 75 -12.30 15.49 -3.53
CA VAL A 75 -11.19 16.45 -3.47
C VAL A 75 -11.77 17.85 -3.31
N THR A 76 -11.09 18.68 -2.52
CA THR A 76 -11.42 20.09 -2.32
C THR A 76 -10.15 20.93 -2.26
N LYS A 77 -10.24 22.20 -2.66
CA LYS A 77 -9.10 23.12 -2.65
C LYS A 77 -8.86 23.64 -1.24
N LEU A 78 -7.60 23.95 -0.93
CA LEU A 78 -7.27 24.82 0.20
C LEU A 78 -7.68 26.25 -0.14
N VAL A 79 -8.12 27.01 0.87
CA VAL A 79 -8.49 28.44 0.76
C VAL A 79 -7.60 29.36 1.59
N ASP A 80 -6.70 28.78 2.37
CA ASP A 80 -5.66 29.47 3.13
C ASP A 80 -4.42 28.58 3.19
N ASP A 81 -3.28 29.17 3.54
CA ASP A 81 -2.05 28.44 3.75
C ASP A 81 -2.18 27.46 4.92
N THR A 82 -1.45 26.36 4.84
CA THR A 82 -1.24 25.46 5.98
C THR A 82 0.25 25.20 6.11
N ASP A 83 0.86 25.77 7.13
CA ASP A 83 2.29 25.65 7.39
C ASP A 83 2.58 24.39 8.21
N TRP A 84 3.83 23.94 8.21
CA TRP A 84 4.31 22.69 8.77
C TRP A 84 4.00 22.50 10.27
N TYR A 85 3.73 23.58 11.01
CA TYR A 85 3.37 23.56 12.42
C TYR A 85 1.85 23.56 12.68
N ASP A 86 1.03 23.75 11.64
CA ASP A 86 -0.42 23.83 11.78
C ASP A 86 -1.05 22.45 11.96
N ALA A 87 -2.12 22.41 12.75
CA ALA A 87 -3.00 21.26 12.93
C ALA A 87 -4.43 21.54 12.43
N THR A 88 -4.57 22.54 11.57
CA THR A 88 -5.82 22.97 10.94
C THR A 88 -5.62 23.15 9.44
N VAL A 89 -6.63 22.80 8.65
CA VAL A 89 -6.64 22.95 7.19
C VAL A 89 -7.89 23.71 6.80
N HIS A 90 -7.74 24.80 6.05
CA HIS A 90 -8.86 25.61 5.59
C HIS A 90 -9.24 25.20 4.16
N VAL A 91 -10.46 24.71 3.96
CA VAL A 91 -10.90 24.12 2.69
C VAL A 91 -12.11 24.82 2.07
N ALA A 92 -12.26 24.75 0.76
CA ALA A 92 -13.39 25.37 0.06
C ALA A 92 -14.72 24.64 0.32
N ASP A 93 -14.68 23.31 0.42
CA ASP A 93 -15.83 22.46 0.69
C ASP A 93 -15.49 21.44 1.80
N PRO A 94 -15.92 21.69 3.06
CA PRO A 94 -15.68 20.78 4.17
C PRO A 94 -16.61 19.56 4.17
N SER A 95 -17.69 19.56 3.38
CA SER A 95 -18.74 18.52 3.42
C SER A 95 -18.28 17.16 2.92
N VAL A 96 -17.16 17.11 2.21
CA VAL A 96 -16.50 15.87 1.76
C VAL A 96 -15.86 15.10 2.92
N PHE A 97 -15.59 15.77 4.05
CA PHE A 97 -14.92 15.19 5.22
C PHE A 97 -15.91 14.81 6.32
N ARG A 98 -15.46 13.94 7.22
CA ARG A 98 -16.17 13.54 8.43
C ARG A 98 -15.18 13.35 9.57
N VAL A 99 -15.60 13.64 10.79
CA VAL A 99 -14.80 13.33 11.99
C VAL A 99 -14.52 11.83 12.05
N GLY A 100 -13.26 11.47 12.32
CA GLY A 100 -12.73 10.11 12.24
C GLY A 100 -12.44 9.61 10.81
N GLY A 101 -12.67 10.45 9.79
CA GLY A 101 -12.34 10.16 8.39
C GLY A 101 -10.88 10.46 8.05
N GLY A 102 -10.40 9.84 6.98
CA GLY A 102 -9.05 10.07 6.45
C GLY A 102 -9.00 11.31 5.56
N LEU A 103 -7.90 12.06 5.69
CA LEU A 103 -7.58 13.23 4.89
C LEU A 103 -6.16 13.08 4.34
N LEU A 104 -5.97 13.37 3.06
CA LEU A 104 -4.69 13.55 2.41
C LEU A 104 -4.54 15.01 2.01
N LEU A 105 -3.46 15.64 2.43
CA LEU A 105 -2.93 16.85 1.79
C LEU A 105 -1.96 16.43 0.69
N ARG A 106 -2.13 16.99 -0.51
CA ARG A 106 -1.17 16.82 -1.61
C ARG A 106 -0.99 18.12 -2.38
N GLY A 107 0.20 18.33 -2.92
CA GLY A 107 0.56 19.54 -3.65
C GLY A 107 2.03 19.56 -4.03
N LYS A 108 2.44 20.58 -4.81
CA LYS A 108 3.86 20.83 -5.04
C LYS A 108 4.46 21.51 -3.81
N SER A 109 5.72 21.21 -3.53
CA SER A 109 6.46 21.94 -2.51
C SER A 109 6.69 23.39 -2.93
N PRO A 110 6.37 24.36 -2.05
CA PRO A 110 6.62 25.77 -2.35
C PRO A 110 8.13 26.11 -2.40
N PHE A 111 8.99 25.27 -1.82
CA PHE A 111 10.45 25.50 -1.81
C PHE A 111 11.23 24.65 -2.81
N TYR A 112 10.62 23.59 -3.35
CA TYR A 112 11.31 22.62 -4.21
C TYR A 112 10.48 22.30 -5.45
N GLU A 113 10.79 22.94 -6.57
CA GLU A 113 10.00 22.92 -7.83
C GLU A 113 9.60 21.52 -8.35
N LYS A 114 10.41 20.49 -8.07
CA LYS A 114 10.21 19.12 -8.57
C LYS A 114 9.73 18.13 -7.51
N ARG A 115 9.35 18.60 -6.32
CA ARG A 115 8.91 17.76 -5.21
C ARG A 115 7.40 17.86 -5.05
N MET A 116 6.72 16.73 -5.17
CA MET A 116 5.36 16.57 -4.65
C MET A 116 5.42 16.22 -3.17
N GLN A 117 4.46 16.71 -2.39
CA GLN A 117 4.28 16.37 -0.98
C GLN A 117 2.95 15.65 -0.81
N TYR A 118 2.92 14.72 0.15
CA TYR A 118 1.77 13.91 0.50
C TYR A 118 1.76 13.73 2.03
N VAL A 119 0.72 14.21 2.70
CA VAL A 119 0.57 14.06 4.16
C VAL A 119 -0.80 13.47 4.47
N LYS A 120 -0.79 12.26 5.06
CA LYS A 120 -1.99 11.53 5.49
C LYS A 120 -2.29 11.84 6.95
N LEU A 121 -3.55 12.17 7.23
CA LEU A 121 -4.06 12.69 8.51
C LEU A 121 -5.44 12.11 8.81
N THR A 122 -5.87 12.25 10.05
CA THR A 122 -7.23 11.93 10.49
C THR A 122 -7.95 13.20 10.91
N VAL A 123 -9.18 13.39 10.44
CA VAL A 123 -10.02 14.52 10.83
C VAL A 123 -10.53 14.32 12.25
N VAL A 124 -10.27 15.26 13.16
CA VAL A 124 -10.69 15.18 14.58
C VAL A 124 -11.81 16.15 14.93
N ALA A 125 -11.95 17.26 14.20
CA ALA A 125 -13.07 18.19 14.32
C ALA A 125 -13.28 18.97 13.02
N ILE A 126 -14.47 19.53 12.84
CA ILE A 126 -14.84 20.37 11.70
C ILE A 126 -15.60 21.59 12.25
N GLU A 127 -15.09 22.79 11.97
CA GLU A 127 -15.70 24.07 12.34
C GLU A 127 -15.82 24.97 11.11
N GLY A 128 -17.03 25.05 10.54
CA GLY A 128 -17.23 25.76 9.27
C GLY A 128 -16.34 25.17 8.17
N ASN A 129 -15.43 25.97 7.63
CA ASN A 129 -14.46 25.56 6.60
C ASN A 129 -13.09 25.14 7.17
N VAL A 130 -12.95 25.05 8.49
CA VAL A 130 -11.72 24.66 9.18
C VAL A 130 -11.80 23.19 9.57
N ILE A 131 -10.85 22.39 9.08
CA ILE A 131 -10.69 20.98 9.42
C ILE A 131 -9.56 20.84 10.43
N HIS A 132 -9.85 20.35 11.63
CA HIS A 132 -8.83 20.02 12.61
C HIS A 132 -8.33 18.59 12.38
N VAL A 133 -7.01 18.40 12.43
CA VAL A 133 -6.34 17.13 12.18
C VAL A 133 -5.63 16.60 13.43
N ASP A 134 -5.29 15.31 13.41
CA ASP A 134 -4.77 14.56 14.56
C ASP A 134 -3.33 14.90 14.99
N ARG A 135 -2.61 15.66 14.17
CA ARG A 135 -1.23 16.10 14.41
C ARG A 135 -0.86 17.26 13.47
N GLU A 136 0.29 17.90 13.71
CA GLU A 136 0.76 18.93 12.78
C GLU A 136 1.11 18.33 11.40
N VAL A 137 0.93 19.10 10.34
CA VAL A 137 1.09 18.60 8.96
C VAL A 137 2.55 18.33 8.56
N ARG A 138 3.51 18.99 9.21
CA ARG A 138 4.97 18.83 9.05
C ARG A 138 5.52 19.06 7.63
N GLU A 139 4.73 19.65 6.75
CA GLU A 139 5.10 20.12 5.41
C GLU A 139 4.21 21.34 5.06
N ASP A 140 4.71 22.29 4.28
CA ASP A 140 3.96 23.50 3.90
C ASP A 140 3.08 23.25 2.66
N PHE A 141 1.79 23.59 2.75
CA PHE A 141 0.79 23.45 1.70
C PHE A 141 0.09 24.78 1.42
N TRP A 142 0.44 25.40 0.29
CA TRP A 142 -0.06 26.72 -0.09
C TRP A 142 -0.94 26.64 -1.35
N PRO A 143 -2.09 27.33 -1.42
CA PRO A 143 -2.99 27.30 -2.58
C PRO A 143 -2.30 27.66 -3.91
N GLU A 144 -1.34 28.59 -3.92
CA GLU A 144 -0.59 29.01 -5.10
C GLU A 144 0.29 27.89 -5.65
N ALA A 145 0.72 26.95 -4.79
CA ALA A 145 1.47 25.76 -5.19
C ALA A 145 0.55 24.61 -5.66
N GLY A 146 -0.76 24.85 -5.74
CA GLY A 146 -1.77 23.87 -6.16
C GLY A 146 -2.07 22.83 -5.09
N ALA A 147 -1.99 23.21 -3.81
CA ALA A 147 -2.33 22.32 -2.71
C ALA A 147 -3.83 22.02 -2.65
N GLU A 148 -4.16 20.77 -2.36
CA GLU A 148 -5.53 20.28 -2.21
C GLU A 148 -5.64 19.25 -1.08
N ALA A 149 -6.87 19.11 -0.56
CA ALA A 149 -7.23 18.13 0.45
C ALA A 149 -8.19 17.09 -0.15
N ALA A 150 -7.96 15.81 0.12
CA ALA A 150 -8.75 14.72 -0.45
C ALA A 150 -9.06 13.62 0.56
N THR A 151 -10.18 12.89 0.38
CA THR A 151 -10.48 11.66 1.14
C THR A 151 -9.75 10.44 0.56
N LEU A 152 -8.44 10.59 0.36
CA LEU A 152 -7.53 9.57 -0.14
C LEU A 152 -6.63 9.05 0.98
N PHE A 153 -6.47 7.74 1.06
CA PHE A 153 -5.68 7.05 2.08
C PHE A 153 -5.55 5.58 1.68
N PRO A 154 -4.50 4.87 2.12
CA PRO A 154 -4.45 3.42 2.01
C PRO A 154 -5.55 2.75 2.84
N VAL A 155 -6.07 1.60 2.41
CA VAL A 155 -7.17 0.95 3.15
C VAL A 155 -6.67 0.37 4.48
N VAL A 156 -5.48 -0.23 4.47
CA VAL A 156 -4.79 -0.72 5.66
C VAL A 156 -3.39 -0.10 5.71
N THR A 157 -2.98 0.41 6.87
CA THR A 157 -1.65 1.02 7.01
C THR A 157 -0.99 0.75 8.34
N GLY A 158 0.34 0.71 8.36
CA GLY A 158 1.14 0.69 9.59
C GLY A 158 2.42 1.51 9.39
N ASN A 159 2.73 2.40 10.33
CA ASN A 159 3.96 3.18 10.36
C ASN A 159 4.64 2.98 11.71
N TYR A 160 5.93 2.65 11.75
CA TYR A 160 6.68 2.43 12.99
C TYR A 160 6.07 1.36 13.91
N VAL A 161 5.55 0.27 13.34
CA VAL A 161 4.87 -0.81 14.08
C VAL A 161 5.38 -2.18 13.64
N ASN A 162 5.48 -3.12 14.56
CA ASN A 162 6.17 -4.39 14.36
C ASN A 162 5.36 -5.59 14.86
N ASP A 163 5.79 -6.79 14.46
CA ASP A 163 5.16 -8.06 14.88
C ASP A 163 3.69 -8.17 14.45
N ILE A 164 3.43 -7.92 13.16
CA ILE A 164 2.08 -7.79 12.61
C ILE A 164 1.74 -8.99 11.74
N VAL A 165 0.50 -9.48 11.85
CA VAL A 165 -0.07 -10.47 10.95
C VAL A 165 -1.40 -9.94 10.39
N VAL A 166 -1.54 -9.91 9.07
CA VAL A 166 -2.80 -9.65 8.37
C VAL A 166 -3.12 -10.86 7.51
N GLU A 167 -4.24 -11.55 7.76
CA GLU A 167 -4.55 -12.76 7.04
C GLU A 167 -6.03 -13.03 6.77
N ASN A 168 -6.29 -13.79 5.70
CA ASN A 168 -7.61 -14.28 5.31
C ASN A 168 -8.64 -13.15 5.15
N LEU A 169 -8.37 -12.12 4.35
CA LEU A 169 -9.35 -11.07 4.07
C LEU A 169 -9.19 -10.49 2.66
N THR A 170 -10.18 -9.74 2.22
CA THR A 170 -10.16 -9.02 0.95
C THR A 170 -10.15 -7.52 1.20
N ILE A 171 -9.34 -6.81 0.42
CA ILE A 171 -9.31 -5.35 0.33
C ILE A 171 -9.76 -4.97 -1.08
N ASP A 172 -10.79 -4.14 -1.15
CA ASP A 172 -11.38 -3.64 -2.39
C ASP A 172 -11.13 -2.13 -2.46
N GLY A 173 -10.22 -1.74 -3.34
CA GLY A 173 -9.78 -0.36 -3.50
C GLY A 173 -10.78 0.54 -4.22
N ASN A 174 -11.87 -0.02 -4.78
CA ASN A 174 -12.94 0.72 -5.43
C ASN A 174 -12.42 1.74 -6.48
N ARG A 175 -11.52 1.30 -7.36
CA ARG A 175 -10.76 2.12 -8.32
C ARG A 175 -11.63 3.08 -9.13
N ALA A 176 -12.77 2.64 -9.62
CA ALA A 176 -13.65 3.46 -10.46
C ALA A 176 -14.26 4.67 -9.74
N GLN A 177 -14.13 4.76 -8.42
CA GLN A 177 -14.71 5.82 -7.58
C GLN A 177 -13.64 6.52 -6.73
N ASN A 178 -12.36 6.24 -6.99
CA ASN A 178 -11.27 6.86 -6.24
C ASN A 178 -10.26 7.48 -7.20
N ASP A 179 -9.72 8.63 -6.81
CA ASP A 179 -8.56 9.25 -7.43
C ASP A 179 -7.31 8.40 -7.22
N HIS A 180 -6.31 8.65 -8.07
CA HIS A 180 -5.00 8.00 -7.98
C HIS A 180 -4.25 8.41 -6.70
N LEU A 181 -3.63 7.43 -6.04
CA LEU A 181 -2.69 7.63 -4.95
C LEU A 181 -1.40 6.86 -5.21
N ASP A 182 -0.28 7.59 -5.30
CA ASP A 182 1.04 7.04 -5.59
C ASP A 182 1.49 5.98 -4.57
N GLY A 183 2.04 4.89 -5.10
CA GLY A 183 2.48 3.71 -4.35
C GLY A 183 3.58 3.93 -3.31
N ASN A 184 4.33 5.03 -3.38
CA ASN A 184 5.30 5.40 -2.33
C ASN A 184 4.63 6.06 -1.11
N TYR A 185 3.36 6.44 -1.24
CA TYR A 185 2.59 7.11 -0.18
C TYR A 185 1.28 6.39 0.16
N GLY A 186 0.88 5.38 -0.61
CA GLY A 186 -0.35 4.63 -0.38
C GLY A 186 -0.45 3.33 -1.17
N GLY A 187 -1.68 2.82 -1.29
CA GLY A 187 -2.01 1.53 -1.88
C GLY A 187 -3.16 0.87 -1.13
N ASN A 188 -3.61 -0.31 -1.54
CA ASN A 188 -4.61 -1.06 -0.77
C ASN A 188 -4.05 -1.43 0.62
N ILE A 189 -2.80 -1.90 0.68
CA ILE A 189 -2.00 -1.99 1.91
C ILE A 189 -0.75 -1.15 1.73
N PHE A 190 -0.48 -0.26 2.68
CA PHE A 190 0.74 0.53 2.73
C PHE A 190 1.39 0.48 4.11
N ILE A 191 2.60 -0.07 4.20
CA ILE A 191 3.36 -0.12 5.46
C ILE A 191 4.71 0.56 5.31
N GLN A 192 5.16 1.26 6.35
CA GLN A 192 6.42 1.99 6.31
C GLN A 192 7.15 1.95 7.65
N ASP A 193 8.49 1.82 7.63
CA ASP A 193 9.31 1.79 8.83
C ASP A 193 8.88 0.67 9.83
N CYS A 194 8.61 -0.52 9.30
CA CYS A 194 8.07 -1.66 10.07
C CYS A 194 8.97 -2.89 10.00
N ASP A 195 8.90 -3.77 10.99
CA ASP A 195 9.67 -5.02 11.06
C ASP A 195 8.75 -6.21 11.42
N ARG A 196 9.07 -7.40 10.89
CA ARG A 196 8.34 -8.66 11.11
C ARG A 196 6.85 -8.53 10.80
N VAL A 197 6.53 -8.32 9.52
CA VAL A 197 5.16 -8.21 9.02
C VAL A 197 4.81 -9.41 8.15
N VAL A 198 3.67 -10.04 8.42
CA VAL A 198 3.14 -11.15 7.63
C VAL A 198 1.81 -10.77 7.02
N ILE A 199 1.70 -10.88 5.70
CA ILE A 199 0.48 -10.73 4.92
C ILE A 199 0.24 -12.07 4.24
N ARG A 200 -0.84 -12.79 4.62
CA ARG A 200 -1.09 -14.16 4.13
C ARG A 200 -2.54 -14.37 3.72
N ASN A 201 -2.78 -15.04 2.59
CA ASN A 201 -4.14 -15.34 2.13
C ASN A 201 -5.01 -14.07 2.00
N VAL A 202 -4.38 -12.95 1.61
CA VAL A 202 -5.07 -11.67 1.41
C VAL A 202 -5.28 -11.43 -0.07
N THR A 203 -6.48 -10.99 -0.43
CA THR A 203 -6.77 -10.47 -1.77
C THR A 203 -6.78 -8.95 -1.73
N THR A 204 -5.95 -8.28 -2.52
CA THR A 204 -6.10 -6.86 -2.84
C THR A 204 -6.62 -6.76 -4.27
N ARG A 205 -7.66 -5.95 -4.49
CA ARG A 205 -8.21 -5.75 -5.84
C ARG A 205 -8.66 -4.34 -6.10
N ASP A 206 -8.70 -4.01 -7.38
CA ASP A 206 -9.33 -2.79 -7.89
C ASP A 206 -8.87 -1.52 -7.13
N GLY A 207 -7.57 -1.41 -6.80
CA GLY A 207 -6.98 -0.20 -6.24
C GLY A 207 -6.60 0.81 -7.33
N HIS A 208 -6.80 2.11 -7.09
CA HIS A 208 -6.25 3.18 -7.94
C HIS A 208 -4.84 3.60 -7.48
N GLY A 209 -3.96 2.60 -7.40
CA GLY A 209 -2.60 2.70 -6.90
C GLY A 209 -2.04 1.28 -6.77
N ASP A 210 -1.15 1.07 -5.82
CA ASP A 210 -0.54 -0.24 -5.56
C ASP A 210 -1.47 -1.21 -4.82
N GLY A 211 -1.29 -2.51 -5.03
CA GLY A 211 -1.90 -3.57 -4.23
C GLY A 211 -1.31 -3.61 -2.83
N VAL A 212 -0.03 -3.96 -2.71
CA VAL A 212 0.68 -3.98 -1.44
C VAL A 212 2.02 -3.27 -1.62
N SER A 213 2.22 -2.17 -0.90
CA SER A 213 3.47 -1.40 -0.88
C SER A 213 4.07 -1.42 0.52
N TRP A 214 5.38 -1.68 0.60
CA TRP A 214 6.13 -1.58 1.84
C TRP A 214 7.44 -0.86 1.64
N GLN A 215 7.71 0.12 2.51
CA GLN A 215 8.82 1.06 2.39
C GLN A 215 9.64 1.06 3.68
N VAL A 216 10.96 0.90 3.58
CA VAL A 216 11.86 0.89 4.76
C VAL A 216 11.46 -0.18 5.78
N CYS A 217 11.11 -1.37 5.30
CA CYS A 217 10.68 -2.46 6.16
C CYS A 217 11.64 -3.64 6.15
N ASP A 218 11.76 -4.31 7.30
CA ASP A 218 12.57 -5.52 7.46
C ASP A 218 11.66 -6.74 7.65
N ASP A 219 12.06 -7.87 7.07
CA ASP A 219 11.43 -9.18 7.29
C ASP A 219 9.90 -9.20 6.98
N VAL A 220 9.50 -8.57 5.86
CA VAL A 220 8.12 -8.61 5.35
C VAL A 220 7.88 -9.90 4.57
N THR A 221 6.86 -10.68 4.97
CA THR A 221 6.39 -11.87 4.25
C THR A 221 5.04 -11.59 3.60
N VAL A 222 4.96 -11.77 2.27
CA VAL A 222 3.71 -11.78 1.50
C VAL A 222 3.56 -13.16 0.88
N ASP A 223 2.65 -13.96 1.42
CA ASP A 223 2.53 -15.39 1.10
C ASP A 223 1.10 -15.79 0.73
N ASN A 224 0.95 -16.53 -0.37
CA ASN A 224 -0.34 -17.03 -0.86
C ASN A 224 -1.40 -15.91 -1.00
N CYS A 225 -0.99 -14.71 -1.41
CA CYS A 225 -1.87 -13.56 -1.63
C CYS A 225 -2.27 -13.42 -3.11
N ARG A 226 -3.33 -12.64 -3.33
CA ARG A 226 -3.82 -12.25 -4.65
C ARG A 226 -3.76 -10.73 -4.79
N SER A 227 -3.17 -10.24 -5.87
CA SER A 227 -3.19 -8.82 -6.24
C SER A 227 -3.79 -8.69 -7.63
N LEU A 228 -4.98 -8.10 -7.72
CA LEU A 228 -5.84 -8.19 -8.91
C LEU A 228 -6.25 -6.80 -9.42
N ASN A 229 -5.93 -6.48 -10.66
CA ASN A 229 -6.42 -5.29 -11.36
C ASN A 229 -6.12 -3.94 -10.66
N ASN A 230 -5.08 -3.90 -9.83
CA ASN A 230 -4.59 -2.65 -9.23
C ASN A 230 -3.96 -1.77 -10.32
N ALA A 231 -4.20 -0.46 -10.28
CA ALA A 231 -3.82 0.45 -11.36
C ALA A 231 -2.31 0.49 -11.61
N ASP A 232 -1.53 0.45 -10.53
CA ASP A 232 -0.08 0.58 -10.57
C ASP A 232 0.59 -0.77 -10.31
N LEU A 233 1.19 -0.98 -9.14
CA LEU A 233 2.01 -2.13 -8.85
C LEU A 233 1.20 -3.20 -8.11
N GLY A 234 1.42 -4.47 -8.42
CA GLY A 234 0.80 -5.56 -7.69
C GLY A 234 1.39 -5.70 -6.30
N LEU A 235 2.68 -5.98 -6.25
CA LEU A 235 3.50 -6.02 -5.03
C LEU A 235 4.72 -5.10 -5.19
N HIS A 236 4.96 -4.26 -4.20
CA HIS A 236 5.96 -3.20 -4.23
C HIS A 236 6.85 -3.26 -2.98
N PRO A 237 7.86 -4.14 -2.95
CA PRO A 237 9.00 -3.97 -2.06
C PRO A 237 9.77 -2.70 -2.43
N GLY A 238 9.78 -1.72 -1.53
CA GLY A 238 10.40 -0.44 -1.78
C GLY A 238 11.31 0.09 -0.70
N SER A 239 12.02 1.17 -1.06
CA SER A 239 12.88 2.03 -0.24
C SER A 239 13.61 1.33 0.90
N GLY A 240 14.77 0.74 0.65
CA GLY A 240 15.66 0.21 1.67
C GLY A 240 15.17 -1.06 2.38
N SER A 241 14.01 -1.62 2.01
CA SER A 241 13.47 -2.81 2.66
C SER A 241 14.42 -4.01 2.58
N GLN A 242 14.62 -4.73 3.68
CA GLN A 242 15.55 -5.86 3.76
C GLN A 242 14.82 -7.20 3.97
N ARG A 243 15.33 -8.24 3.32
CA ARG A 243 14.89 -9.63 3.50
C ARG A 243 13.39 -9.90 3.25
N PRO A 244 12.73 -9.27 2.24
CA PRO A 244 11.33 -9.61 1.97
C PRO A 244 11.18 -11.04 1.45
N ILE A 245 10.11 -11.73 1.85
CA ILE A 245 9.73 -13.05 1.36
C ILE A 245 8.40 -12.91 0.60
N VAL A 246 8.44 -13.10 -0.71
CA VAL A 246 7.28 -12.98 -1.61
C VAL A 246 7.04 -14.34 -2.25
N THR A 247 6.13 -15.14 -1.68
CA THR A 247 5.94 -16.55 -2.06
C THR A 247 4.53 -16.91 -2.47
N ASN A 248 4.40 -17.76 -3.50
CA ASN A 248 3.13 -18.38 -3.89
C ASN A 248 1.99 -17.39 -4.20
N ASN A 249 2.32 -16.15 -4.60
CA ASN A 249 1.32 -15.13 -4.86
C ASN A 249 0.79 -15.21 -6.29
N ARG A 250 -0.43 -14.75 -6.49
CA ARG A 250 -1.02 -14.55 -7.82
C ARG A 250 -1.26 -13.07 -8.09
N ILE A 251 -0.54 -12.51 -9.07
CA ILE A 251 -0.57 -11.10 -9.41
C ILE A 251 -1.10 -10.98 -10.84
N ILE A 252 -2.28 -10.40 -11.02
CA ILE A 252 -2.99 -10.41 -12.32
C ILE A 252 -3.50 -9.03 -12.67
N GLY A 253 -3.33 -8.61 -13.92
CA GLY A 253 -3.99 -7.41 -14.44
C GLY A 253 -3.50 -6.09 -13.82
N CYS A 254 -2.39 -6.13 -13.06
CA CYS A 254 -1.81 -4.93 -12.45
C CYS A 254 -0.95 -4.18 -13.47
N GLY A 255 -0.74 -2.87 -13.30
CA GLY A 255 0.17 -2.11 -14.17
C GLY A 255 1.57 -2.72 -14.24
N THR A 256 2.14 -3.17 -13.12
CA THR A 256 3.32 -4.03 -13.06
C THR A 256 3.12 -5.11 -12.00
N GLY A 257 3.62 -6.32 -12.23
CA GLY A 257 3.43 -7.43 -11.31
C GLY A 257 4.18 -7.24 -9.98
N LEU A 258 5.49 -7.45 -10.00
CA LEU A 258 6.38 -7.29 -8.86
C LEU A 258 7.43 -6.22 -9.14
N TYR A 259 7.48 -5.20 -8.29
CA TYR A 259 8.34 -4.03 -8.47
C TYR A 259 9.32 -3.90 -7.29
N PHE A 260 10.55 -4.36 -7.50
CA PHE A 260 11.66 -3.97 -6.63
C PHE A 260 12.01 -2.53 -6.97
N CYS A 261 11.88 -1.62 -6.00
CA CYS A 261 11.96 -0.18 -6.25
C CYS A 261 13.36 0.40 -6.05
N TRP A 262 13.79 0.44 -4.80
CA TRP A 262 14.96 1.20 -4.38
C TRP A 262 15.59 0.57 -3.15
N GLY A 263 16.76 -0.05 -3.31
CA GLY A 263 17.58 -0.54 -2.22
C GLY A 263 17.06 -1.82 -1.55
N VAL A 264 16.22 -2.59 -2.24
CA VAL A 264 15.68 -3.84 -1.73
C VAL A 264 16.74 -4.93 -1.79
N LYS A 265 17.02 -5.58 -0.67
CA LYS A 265 18.13 -6.55 -0.61
C LYS A 265 17.80 -7.81 0.15
N HIS A 266 18.53 -8.87 -0.19
CA HIS A 266 18.44 -10.17 0.47
C HIS A 266 17.03 -10.77 0.47
N GLY A 267 16.19 -10.33 -0.46
CA GLY A 267 14.82 -10.78 -0.63
C GLY A 267 14.72 -12.07 -1.43
N ARG A 268 13.57 -12.73 -1.31
CA ARG A 268 13.22 -13.94 -2.05
C ARG A 268 11.85 -13.78 -2.68
N ALA A 269 11.78 -13.87 -4.01
CA ALA A 269 10.53 -13.97 -4.76
C ALA A 269 10.44 -15.37 -5.39
N GLU A 270 9.55 -16.22 -4.87
CA GLU A 270 9.51 -17.64 -5.25
C GLU A 270 8.10 -18.18 -5.51
N GLY A 271 7.93 -18.93 -6.60
CA GLY A 271 6.67 -19.63 -6.88
C GLY A 271 5.48 -18.71 -7.20
N ASN A 272 5.73 -17.45 -7.56
CA ASN A 272 4.67 -16.50 -7.88
C ASN A 272 4.18 -16.70 -9.32
N VAL A 273 2.88 -16.46 -9.54
CA VAL A 273 2.25 -16.42 -10.87
C VAL A 273 1.88 -14.98 -11.16
N ILE A 274 2.50 -14.41 -12.19
CA ILE A 274 2.35 -13.02 -12.61
C ILE A 274 1.83 -13.01 -14.04
N GLU A 275 0.63 -12.49 -14.24
CA GLU A 275 -0.09 -12.57 -15.51
C GLU A 275 -0.67 -11.22 -15.91
N ASP A 276 -0.71 -10.97 -17.21
CA ASP A 276 -1.50 -9.87 -17.79
C ASP A 276 -1.11 -8.49 -17.21
N SER A 277 0.19 -8.30 -16.96
CA SER A 277 0.70 -7.04 -16.43
C SER A 277 0.68 -5.96 -17.51
N GLY A 278 0.22 -4.75 -17.19
CA GLY A 278 0.10 -3.66 -18.17
C GLY A 278 1.44 -3.21 -18.78
N LYS A 279 2.53 -3.30 -18.01
CA LYS A 279 3.89 -2.94 -18.43
C LYS A 279 4.87 -4.08 -18.24
N TYR A 280 5.23 -4.38 -16.99
CA TYR A 280 6.29 -5.34 -16.68
C TYR A 280 5.77 -6.45 -15.77
N GLY A 281 6.24 -7.67 -15.98
CA GLY A 281 5.98 -8.76 -15.05
C GLY A 281 6.76 -8.55 -13.75
N ILE A 282 8.08 -8.52 -13.86
CA ILE A 282 9.00 -8.20 -12.75
C ILE A 282 9.92 -7.06 -13.18
N THR A 283 10.14 -6.09 -12.31
CA THR A 283 11.15 -5.05 -12.55
C THR A 283 12.00 -4.82 -11.32
N ILE A 284 13.30 -4.65 -11.55
CA ILE A 284 14.32 -4.53 -10.52
C ILE A 284 15.29 -3.40 -10.89
N GLY A 285 15.68 -2.59 -9.91
CA GLY A 285 16.41 -1.35 -10.18
C GLY A 285 17.33 -0.89 -9.06
N HIS A 286 17.08 0.31 -8.53
CA HIS A 286 18.09 1.12 -7.86
C HIS A 286 18.70 0.42 -6.65
N ARG A 287 19.91 -0.12 -6.75
CA ARG A 287 20.60 -0.85 -5.67
C ARG A 287 19.75 -1.99 -5.09
N ASP A 288 18.86 -2.54 -5.89
CA ASP A 288 18.16 -3.76 -5.56
C ASP A 288 19.14 -4.91 -5.80
N THR A 289 19.76 -5.44 -4.74
CA THR A 289 20.91 -6.36 -4.87
C THR A 289 20.75 -7.58 -3.98
N ASP A 290 21.41 -8.68 -4.33
CA ASP A 290 21.48 -9.89 -3.49
C ASP A 290 20.10 -10.54 -3.27
N ASN A 291 19.16 -10.36 -4.21
CA ASN A 291 17.85 -10.99 -4.18
C ASN A 291 17.84 -12.31 -4.97
N LEU A 292 17.02 -13.25 -4.53
CA LEU A 292 16.76 -14.52 -5.21
C LEU A 292 15.34 -14.51 -5.80
N VAL A 293 15.24 -14.55 -7.13
CA VAL A 293 13.98 -14.60 -7.86
C VAL A 293 13.90 -15.94 -8.58
N ARG A 294 13.06 -16.86 -8.11
CA ARG A 294 13.06 -18.23 -8.64
C ARG A 294 11.72 -18.90 -8.82
N ASN A 295 11.64 -19.81 -9.78
CA ASN A 295 10.46 -20.65 -10.01
C ASN A 295 9.16 -19.83 -10.17
N ASN A 296 9.26 -18.59 -10.64
CA ASN A 296 8.10 -17.74 -10.92
C ASN A 296 7.63 -17.97 -12.35
N GLN A 297 6.34 -17.76 -12.59
CA GLN A 297 5.75 -17.79 -13.93
C GLN A 297 5.31 -16.37 -14.28
N VAL A 298 5.90 -15.79 -15.32
CA VAL A 298 5.57 -14.47 -15.83
C VAL A 298 4.99 -14.62 -17.23
N ARG A 299 3.74 -14.21 -17.43
CA ARG A 299 3.04 -14.36 -18.70
C ARG A 299 2.39 -13.05 -19.13
N ARG A 300 2.42 -12.79 -20.44
CA ARG A 300 1.58 -11.74 -21.07
C ARG A 300 1.78 -10.36 -20.45
N SER A 301 3.04 -9.98 -20.19
CA SER A 301 3.37 -8.61 -19.77
C SER A 301 3.37 -7.69 -20.98
N GLY A 302 2.85 -6.46 -20.86
CA GLY A 302 2.65 -5.56 -21.99
C GLY A 302 3.93 -5.04 -22.67
N ILE A 303 5.04 -4.96 -21.93
CA ILE A 303 6.36 -4.51 -22.42
C ILE A 303 7.39 -5.62 -22.26
N ASN A 304 7.89 -5.87 -21.05
CA ASN A 304 8.88 -6.92 -20.80
C ASN A 304 8.38 -7.91 -19.75
N GLY A 305 8.80 -9.17 -19.88
CA GLY A 305 8.61 -10.14 -18.81
C GLY A 305 9.38 -9.70 -17.55
N ILE A 306 10.69 -9.49 -17.70
CA ILE A 306 11.57 -8.99 -16.65
C ILE A 306 12.38 -7.79 -17.14
N GLN A 307 12.48 -6.73 -16.34
CA GLN A 307 13.31 -5.56 -16.65
C GLN A 307 14.31 -5.27 -15.53
N PHE A 308 15.59 -5.15 -15.91
CA PHE A 308 16.67 -4.61 -15.07
C PHE A 308 16.92 -3.15 -15.45
N ARG A 309 16.55 -2.22 -14.57
CA ARG A 309 16.60 -0.77 -14.84
C ARG A 309 18.04 -0.23 -14.75
N ASP A 310 18.44 0.58 -15.72
CA ASP A 310 19.72 1.30 -15.69
C ASP A 310 19.66 2.57 -14.84
N HIS A 311 20.84 2.98 -14.36
CA HIS A 311 21.06 4.20 -13.61
C HIS A 311 22.36 4.85 -14.08
N SER A 312 22.37 6.19 -14.05
CA SER A 312 23.52 7.01 -14.45
C SER A 312 24.84 6.69 -13.76
N VAL A 313 24.83 5.94 -12.66
CA VAL A 313 26.03 5.44 -12.00
C VAL A 313 25.90 3.94 -11.84
N HIS A 314 26.78 3.17 -12.49
CA HIS A 314 26.70 1.70 -12.55
C HIS A 314 26.58 1.00 -11.19
N ARG A 315 27.19 1.55 -10.13
CA ARG A 315 27.04 1.02 -8.74
C ARG A 315 25.62 1.13 -8.16
N ARG A 316 24.69 1.75 -8.88
CA ARG A 316 23.27 1.85 -8.54
C ARG A 316 22.43 0.82 -9.30
N ASN A 317 23.02 0.06 -10.22
CA ASN A 317 22.31 -0.95 -10.97
C ASN A 317 21.99 -2.18 -10.10
N PRO A 318 20.95 -2.95 -10.48
CA PRO A 318 20.47 -4.11 -9.73
C PRO A 318 21.39 -5.35 -9.89
N HIS A 319 22.59 -5.27 -9.33
CA HIS A 319 23.60 -6.33 -9.46
C HIS A 319 23.51 -7.43 -8.39
N ARG A 320 24.16 -8.57 -8.64
CA ARG A 320 24.22 -9.72 -7.70
C ARG A 320 22.87 -10.34 -7.36
N ASN A 321 21.88 -10.19 -8.23
CA ASN A 321 20.61 -10.89 -8.10
C ASN A 321 20.68 -12.23 -8.84
N VAL A 322 20.01 -13.25 -8.30
CA VAL A 322 19.93 -14.58 -8.92
C VAL A 322 18.52 -14.79 -9.44
N PHE A 323 18.40 -15.02 -10.75
CA PHE A 323 17.15 -15.39 -11.41
C PHE A 323 17.27 -16.83 -11.91
N GLU A 324 16.59 -17.78 -11.26
CA GLU A 324 16.72 -19.22 -11.57
C GLU A 324 15.35 -19.90 -11.77
N GLY A 325 15.23 -20.76 -12.79
CA GLY A 325 14.01 -21.57 -12.99
C GLY A 325 12.72 -20.78 -13.24
N ASN A 326 12.80 -19.49 -13.60
CA ASN A 326 11.62 -18.69 -13.93
C ASN A 326 11.15 -18.99 -15.36
N LEU A 327 9.85 -19.13 -15.54
CA LEU A 327 9.20 -19.24 -16.84
C LEU A 327 8.71 -17.86 -17.28
N ILE A 328 9.10 -17.42 -18.47
CA ILE A 328 8.69 -16.13 -19.05
C ILE A 328 8.10 -16.41 -20.42
N GLU A 329 6.82 -16.11 -20.59
CA GLU A 329 6.06 -16.44 -21.80
C GLU A 329 5.27 -15.23 -22.29
N ASP A 330 5.13 -15.11 -23.61
CA ASP A 330 4.23 -14.19 -24.30
C ASP A 330 4.28 -12.72 -23.85
N SER A 331 5.46 -12.22 -23.43
CA SER A 331 5.61 -10.84 -22.97
C SER A 331 6.14 -9.92 -24.09
N GLY A 332 5.62 -8.70 -24.10
CA GLY A 332 5.84 -7.69 -25.15
C GLY A 332 4.74 -7.69 -26.21
N VAL A 333 4.92 -6.84 -27.22
CA VAL A 333 3.99 -6.73 -28.36
C VAL A 333 4.55 -7.48 -29.57
N LYS A 334 3.69 -7.84 -30.51
CA LYS A 334 4.10 -8.56 -31.72
C LYS A 334 5.21 -7.79 -32.46
N GLY A 335 6.37 -8.42 -32.60
CA GLY A 335 7.56 -7.83 -33.24
C GLY A 335 8.56 -7.21 -32.25
N ASP A 336 8.20 -7.13 -30.97
CA ASP A 336 9.04 -6.60 -29.88
C ASP A 336 8.75 -7.39 -28.59
N CYS A 337 8.93 -8.71 -28.66
CA CYS A 337 8.75 -9.62 -27.54
C CYS A 337 10.05 -9.74 -26.74
N VAL A 338 10.14 -9.03 -25.62
CA VAL A 338 11.33 -9.07 -24.76
C VAL A 338 11.03 -9.85 -23.48
N ALA A 339 11.59 -11.05 -23.39
CA ALA A 339 11.49 -11.86 -22.17
C ALA A 339 12.24 -11.20 -21.00
N ILE A 340 13.49 -10.81 -21.24
CA ILE A 340 14.33 -10.16 -20.24
C ILE A 340 15.06 -8.99 -20.91
N GLU A 341 14.86 -7.78 -20.38
CA GLU A 341 15.60 -6.59 -20.78
C GLU A 341 16.65 -6.24 -19.73
N MET A 342 17.92 -6.19 -20.14
CA MET A 342 19.07 -5.84 -19.30
C MET A 342 19.60 -4.47 -19.69
N LEU A 343 19.06 -3.40 -19.07
CA LEU A 343 19.55 -2.03 -19.31
C LEU A 343 20.70 -1.68 -18.35
N GLY A 344 20.57 -2.10 -17.09
CA GLY A 344 21.59 -1.91 -16.07
C GLY A 344 22.66 -3.00 -16.05
N THR A 345 23.74 -2.74 -15.32
CA THR A 345 24.78 -3.72 -14.99
C THR A 345 24.24 -4.73 -13.98
N ALA A 346 24.23 -6.02 -14.33
CA ALA A 346 23.75 -7.13 -13.50
C ALA A 346 24.92 -7.90 -12.83
#